data_AF-A0A7S2FDA2-F1
#
_entry.id   AF-A0A7S2FDA2-F1
#
_cell.length_a   1.000
_cell.length_b   1.000
_cell.length_c   1.000
_cell.angle_alpha   90.00
_cell.angle_beta   90.00
_cell.angle_gamma   90.00
#
_symmetry.space_group_name_H-M   'P 1'
#
loop_
_entity.id
_entity.type
_entity.pdbx_description
1 polymer ?
#
loop_
_entity_poly.entity_id
_entity_poly.type
_entity_poly.pdbx_seq_one_letter_code
_entity_poly.pdbx_strand_id
1 'polypeptide(L)'
;RGRVIAGDSPLDYLTEVTKLTGRMPPLPDWAGEGAIVSLQGGKQRVSEITWKLLDHGVALPAIWVQDWCGRRVQELAPGVTLDRVAWNWDVDKLFYPDWDRWMEELEEKGVKMLTYINPFLVDVSGLEDADKRWEHQYFQQAKDAGFLVTKENGEPFFINQGPGFDAVMLDFWNPKAREFYKRIMRENMLNHKHWGWMGDFGEWYPIPDLDM
;
A
#
# COMPACT_ATOMS: atom_id res chain seq x y z
N ARG A 1 -17.52 31.61 5.55
CA ARG A 1 -18.50 31.22 6.59
C ARG A 1 -17.73 30.59 7.74
N GLY A 2 -17.83 31.10 8.97
CA GLY A 2 -17.26 30.46 10.15
C GLY A 2 -18.25 29.49 10.80
N ARG A 3 -17.76 28.52 11.56
CA ARG A 3 -18.55 27.68 12.47
C ARG A 3 -17.97 27.78 13.87
N VAL A 4 -18.87 27.81 14.86
CA VAL A 4 -18.54 27.71 16.28
C VAL A 4 -19.20 26.45 16.80
N ILE A 5 -18.43 25.62 17.51
CA ILE A 5 -18.89 24.38 18.14
C ILE A 5 -18.65 24.55 19.64
N ALA A 6 -19.66 24.23 20.46
CA ALA A 6 -19.59 24.31 21.91
C ALA A 6 -20.05 22.97 22.51
N GLY A 7 -19.59 22.67 23.72
CA GLY A 7 -20.03 21.54 24.52
C GLY A 7 -19.83 21.85 26.00
N ASP A 8 -20.72 21.34 26.85
CA ASP A 8 -20.68 21.59 28.30
C ASP A 8 -19.60 20.77 29.01
N SER A 9 -19.02 19.80 28.31
CA SER A 9 -17.88 18.98 28.74
C SER A 9 -16.95 18.64 27.56
N PRO A 10 -15.72 18.15 27.81
CA PRO A 10 -14.84 17.65 26.75
C PRO A 10 -15.48 16.53 25.91
N LEU A 11 -16.30 15.67 26.52
CA LEU A 11 -17.01 14.59 25.82
C LEU A 11 -18.08 15.15 24.88
N ASP A 12 -18.85 16.14 25.33
CA ASP A 12 -19.88 16.77 24.49
C ASP A 12 -19.25 17.52 23.32
N TYR A 13 -18.16 18.24 23.57
CA TYR A 13 -17.41 18.91 22.51
C TYR A 13 -16.89 17.91 21.47
N LEU A 14 -16.27 16.81 21.88
CA LEU A 14 -15.82 15.75 20.96
C LEU A 14 -16.99 15.12 20.20
N THR A 15 -18.14 14.94 20.88
CA THR A 15 -19.35 14.42 20.27
C THR A 15 -19.84 15.32 19.14
N GLU A 16 -19.88 16.64 19.36
CA GLU A 16 -20.28 17.62 18.35
C GLU A 16 -19.26 17.77 17.21
N VAL A 17 -17.96 17.79 17.51
CA VAL A 17 -16.91 17.83 16.48
C VAL A 17 -16.98 16.61 15.57
N THR A 18 -17.13 15.41 16.14
CA THR A 18 -17.19 14.17 15.35
C THR A 18 -18.49 13.98 14.57
N LYS A 19 -19.59 14.63 14.94
CA LYS A 19 -20.79 14.71 14.09
C LYS A 19 -20.48 15.41 12.76
N LEU A 20 -19.55 16.38 12.79
CA LEU A 20 -19.15 17.12 11.60
C LEU A 20 -18.07 16.40 10.78
N THR A 21 -17.01 15.93 11.44
CA THR A 21 -15.85 15.35 10.75
C THR A 21 -16.04 13.88 10.38
N GLY A 22 -17.05 13.22 10.94
CA GLY A 22 -17.29 11.78 10.81
C GLY A 22 -16.73 10.99 11.99
N ARG A 23 -17.22 9.75 12.12
CA ARG A 23 -16.78 8.77 13.12
C ARG A 23 -16.30 7.52 12.42
N MET A 24 -15.23 6.96 12.96
CA MET A 24 -14.64 5.73 12.48
C MET A 24 -15.55 4.57 12.84
N PRO A 25 -15.66 3.54 11.97
CA PRO A 25 -16.34 2.31 12.34
C PRO A 25 -15.60 1.62 13.50
N PRO A 26 -16.28 0.71 14.23
CA PRO A 26 -15.58 -0.17 15.15
C PRO A 26 -14.52 -0.99 14.41
N LEU A 27 -13.46 -1.37 15.12
CA LEU A 27 -12.48 -2.30 14.58
C LEU A 27 -13.15 -3.66 14.31
N PRO A 28 -12.68 -4.41 13.30
CA PRO A 28 -13.10 -5.80 13.12
C PRO A 28 -12.78 -6.63 14.36
N ASP A 29 -13.66 -7.58 14.71
CA ASP A 29 -13.52 -8.40 15.92
C ASP A 29 -12.15 -9.11 16.02
N TRP A 30 -11.62 -9.54 14.86
CA TRP A 30 -10.34 -10.25 14.78
C TRP A 30 -9.12 -9.39 15.16
N ALA A 31 -9.21 -8.06 15.09
CA ALA A 31 -8.07 -7.17 15.30
C ALA A 31 -7.53 -7.23 16.75
N GLY A 32 -8.37 -7.67 17.70
CA GLY A 32 -8.00 -7.84 19.11
C GLY A 32 -7.63 -9.26 19.52
N GLU A 33 -7.66 -10.23 18.60
CA GLU A 33 -7.47 -11.65 18.93
C GLU A 33 -6.01 -12.06 19.12
N GLY A 34 -5.05 -11.16 18.87
CA GLY A 34 -3.63 -11.43 19.02
C GLY A 34 -2.75 -10.39 18.34
N ALA A 35 -1.50 -10.76 18.05
CA ALA A 35 -0.55 -9.85 17.40
C ALA A 35 -0.69 -9.86 15.87
N ILE A 36 -0.60 -8.68 15.25
CA ILE A 36 -0.35 -8.57 13.80
C ILE A 36 1.15 -8.51 13.60
N VAL A 37 1.73 -9.51 12.94
CA VAL A 37 3.19 -9.61 12.77
C VAL A 37 3.61 -9.13 11.39
N SER A 38 4.52 -8.14 11.35
CA SER A 38 5.14 -7.65 10.12
C SER A 38 6.20 -8.64 9.62
N LEU A 39 6.07 -9.11 8.39
CA LEU A 39 6.99 -10.07 7.77
C LEU A 39 7.32 -9.65 6.34
N GLN A 40 8.55 -9.92 5.92
CA GLN A 40 9.09 -9.60 4.59
C GLN A 40 10.14 -10.64 4.18
N GLY A 41 10.45 -10.67 2.89
CA GLY A 41 11.50 -11.49 2.28
C GLY A 41 10.97 -12.63 1.43
N GLY A 42 9.77 -12.48 0.86
CA GLY A 42 9.19 -13.44 -0.09
C GLY A 42 8.48 -14.62 0.57
N LYS A 43 7.73 -15.38 -0.25
CA LYS A 43 6.81 -16.43 0.18
C LYS A 43 7.42 -17.44 1.14
N GLN A 44 8.60 -17.97 0.82
CA GLN A 44 9.25 -19.01 1.63
C GLN A 44 9.51 -18.53 3.06
N ARG A 45 10.25 -17.42 3.20
CA ARG A 45 10.64 -16.88 4.50
C ARG A 45 9.42 -16.48 5.33
N VAL A 46 8.46 -15.79 4.72
CA VAL A 46 7.24 -15.35 5.43
C VAL A 46 6.43 -16.56 5.89
N SER A 47 6.29 -17.60 5.06
CA SER A 47 5.60 -18.85 5.44
C SER A 47 6.31 -19.54 6.59
N GLU A 48 7.63 -19.74 6.51
CA GLU A 48 8.43 -20.39 7.57
C GLU A 48 8.24 -19.73 8.93
N ILE A 49 8.28 -18.39 8.99
CA ILE A 49 8.08 -17.66 10.24
C ILE A 49 6.62 -17.76 10.71
N THR A 50 5.65 -17.61 9.80
CA THR A 50 4.22 -17.71 10.12
C THR A 50 3.89 -19.06 10.74
N TRP A 51 4.34 -20.16 10.13
CA TRP A 51 4.10 -21.51 10.63
C TRP A 51 4.79 -21.74 11.96
N LYS A 52 6.03 -21.28 12.11
CA LYS A 52 6.73 -21.37 13.39
C LYS A 52 5.97 -20.63 14.51
N LEU A 53 5.39 -19.47 14.25
CA LEU A 53 4.60 -18.74 15.25
C LEU A 53 3.35 -19.54 15.65
N LEU A 54 2.62 -20.10 14.67
CA LEU A 54 1.44 -20.93 14.94
C LEU A 54 1.81 -22.22 15.71
N ASP A 55 2.90 -22.89 15.34
CA ASP A 55 3.38 -24.12 16.00
C ASP A 55 3.77 -23.87 17.46
N HIS A 56 4.16 -22.64 17.80
CA HIS A 56 4.46 -22.22 19.18
C HIS A 56 3.24 -21.67 19.93
N GLY A 57 2.04 -21.76 19.36
CA GLY A 57 0.79 -21.33 19.98
C GLY A 57 0.63 -19.81 20.10
N VAL A 58 1.33 -19.04 19.26
CA VAL A 58 1.17 -17.58 19.23
C VAL A 58 -0.21 -17.23 18.65
N ALA A 59 -0.96 -16.39 19.38
CA ALA A 59 -2.20 -15.81 18.88
C ALA A 59 -1.89 -14.84 17.72
N LEU A 60 -2.10 -15.31 16.49
CA LEU A 60 -1.71 -14.64 15.25
C LEU A 60 -2.93 -14.45 14.33
N PRO A 61 -3.82 -13.49 14.61
CA PRO A 61 -4.99 -13.24 13.77
C PRO A 61 -4.64 -12.77 12.37
N ALA A 62 -3.45 -12.16 12.20
CA ALA A 62 -2.99 -11.72 10.90
C ALA A 62 -1.46 -11.55 10.79
N ILE A 63 -0.98 -11.60 9.54
CA ILE A 63 0.35 -11.15 9.16
C ILE A 63 0.25 -9.92 8.26
N TRP A 64 1.24 -9.04 8.33
CA TRP A 64 1.35 -7.87 7.46
C TRP A 64 2.59 -7.97 6.58
N VAL A 65 2.39 -7.97 5.26
CA VAL A 65 3.42 -8.21 4.26
C VAL A 65 3.48 -7.01 3.30
N GLN A 66 4.39 -6.08 3.57
CA GLN A 66 4.49 -4.84 2.77
C GLN A 66 5.15 -5.02 1.40
N ASP A 67 6.00 -6.04 1.27
CA ASP A 67 6.71 -6.38 0.03
C ASP A 67 5.92 -7.36 -0.85
N TRP A 68 4.61 -7.53 -0.61
CA TRP A 68 3.70 -8.37 -1.40
C TRP A 68 3.75 -8.03 -2.90
N CYS A 69 3.95 -6.75 -3.20
CA CYS A 69 4.08 -6.24 -4.57
C CYS A 69 5.52 -6.25 -5.09
N GLY A 70 6.42 -6.97 -4.41
CA GLY A 70 7.83 -7.07 -4.76
C GLY A 70 8.70 -6.02 -4.09
N ARG A 71 10.01 -6.20 -4.26
CA ARG A 71 11.04 -5.32 -3.71
C ARG A 71 11.92 -4.72 -4.80
N ARG A 72 12.46 -3.54 -4.50
CA ARG A 72 13.57 -2.89 -5.21
C ARG A 72 14.74 -2.78 -4.23
N VAL A 73 15.93 -3.19 -4.67
CA VAL A 73 17.17 -2.92 -3.95
C VAL A 73 17.67 -1.55 -4.39
N GLN A 74 17.81 -0.61 -3.45
CA GLN A 74 18.40 0.70 -3.69
C GLN A 74 19.82 0.72 -3.16
N GLU A 75 20.81 1.02 -4.01
CA GLU A 75 22.19 1.26 -3.58
C GLU A 75 22.35 2.72 -3.15
N LEU A 76 22.65 2.95 -1.87
CA LEU A 76 22.81 4.29 -1.30
C LEU A 76 24.27 4.75 -1.37
N ALA A 77 25.20 3.81 -1.28
CA ALA A 77 26.64 3.97 -1.42
C ALA A 77 27.24 2.61 -1.80
N PRO A 78 28.50 2.54 -2.29
CA PRO A 78 29.14 1.27 -2.63
C PRO A 78 29.05 0.24 -1.50
N GLY A 79 28.30 -0.84 -1.72
CA GLY A 79 28.08 -1.92 -0.75
C GLY A 79 27.05 -1.64 0.34
N VAL A 80 26.36 -0.49 0.32
CA VAL A 80 25.27 -0.15 1.24
C VAL A 80 23.96 -0.13 0.47
N THR A 81 23.13 -1.14 0.69
CA THR A 81 21.84 -1.29 0.04
C THR A 81 20.68 -1.18 1.03
N LEU A 82 19.53 -0.76 0.50
CA LEU A 82 18.27 -0.66 1.22
C LEU A 82 17.17 -1.35 0.40
N ASP A 83 16.49 -2.31 1.01
CA ASP A 83 15.31 -2.93 0.44
C ASP A 83 14.12 -1.96 0.57
N ARG A 84 13.48 -1.69 -0.58
CA ARG A 84 12.28 -0.86 -0.68
C ARG A 84 11.17 -1.64 -1.37
N VAL A 85 9.93 -1.25 -1.12
CA VAL A 85 8.76 -1.81 -1.83
C VAL A 85 8.75 -1.28 -3.27
N ALA A 86 8.36 -2.10 -4.25
CA ALA A 86 8.47 -1.76 -5.67
C ALA A 86 7.53 -0.62 -6.14
N TRP A 87 6.44 -0.34 -5.40
CA TRP A 87 5.41 0.65 -5.74
C TRP A 87 4.79 0.42 -7.13
N ASN A 88 4.51 -0.84 -7.42
CA ASN A 88 3.62 -1.29 -8.48
C ASN A 88 2.61 -2.23 -7.83
N TRP A 89 1.38 -1.76 -7.58
CA TRP A 89 0.40 -2.40 -6.67
C TRP A 89 -0.27 -3.66 -7.22
N ASP A 90 0.54 -4.59 -7.69
CA ASP A 90 0.19 -5.91 -8.20
C ASP A 90 1.05 -6.94 -7.46
N VAL A 91 0.55 -8.17 -7.29
CA VAL A 91 1.30 -9.23 -6.62
C VAL A 91 2.56 -9.55 -7.43
N ASP A 92 3.73 -9.54 -6.80
CA ASP A 92 4.96 -10.01 -7.45
C ASP A 92 4.96 -11.54 -7.47
N LYS A 93 4.57 -12.13 -8.61
CA LYS A 93 4.40 -13.58 -8.78
C LYS A 93 5.71 -14.36 -8.71
N LEU A 94 6.87 -13.71 -8.85
CA LEU A 94 8.17 -14.37 -8.65
C LEU A 94 8.61 -14.36 -7.19
N PHE A 95 8.31 -13.27 -6.47
CA PHE A 95 8.68 -13.13 -5.06
C PHE A 95 7.69 -13.81 -4.11
N TYR A 96 6.42 -13.82 -4.51
CA TYR A 96 5.34 -14.55 -3.87
C TYR A 96 4.56 -15.44 -4.87
N PRO A 97 5.16 -16.56 -5.29
CA PRO A 97 4.49 -17.52 -6.17
C PRO A 97 3.26 -18.15 -5.51
N ASP A 98 2.31 -18.56 -6.35
CA ASP A 98 1.05 -19.21 -5.95
C ASP A 98 0.27 -18.43 -4.87
N TRP A 99 0.23 -17.10 -4.99
CA TRP A 99 -0.36 -16.18 -4.00
C TRP A 99 -1.77 -16.58 -3.57
N ASP A 100 -2.67 -16.86 -4.51
CA ASP A 100 -4.06 -17.19 -4.20
C ASP A 100 -4.19 -18.47 -3.36
N ARG A 101 -3.41 -19.49 -3.72
CA ARG A 101 -3.34 -20.73 -2.94
C ARG A 101 -2.78 -20.47 -1.55
N TRP A 102 -1.77 -19.61 -1.42
CA TRP A 102 -1.24 -19.25 -0.11
C TRP A 102 -2.27 -18.52 0.76
N MET A 103 -3.05 -17.63 0.16
CA MET A 103 -4.15 -16.95 0.86
C MET A 103 -5.16 -17.96 1.42
N GLU A 104 -5.49 -19.01 0.67
CA GLU A 104 -6.33 -20.11 1.15
C GLU A 104 -5.68 -20.87 2.32
N GLU A 105 -4.39 -21.21 2.22
CA GLU A 105 -3.65 -21.88 3.31
C GLU A 105 -3.60 -21.05 4.60
N LEU A 106 -3.48 -19.72 4.49
CA LEU A 106 -3.54 -18.81 5.63
C LEU A 106 -4.95 -18.76 6.23
N GLU A 107 -5.98 -18.67 5.39
CA GLU A 107 -7.39 -18.66 5.80
C GLU A 107 -7.78 -19.95 6.54
N GLU A 108 -7.34 -21.12 6.05
CA GLU A 108 -7.53 -22.43 6.70
C GLU A 108 -6.92 -22.48 8.12
N LYS A 109 -5.86 -21.70 8.35
CA LYS A 109 -5.18 -21.59 9.65
C LYS A 109 -5.69 -20.42 10.49
N GLY A 110 -6.72 -19.71 10.02
CA GLY A 110 -7.30 -18.55 10.70
C GLY A 110 -6.44 -17.28 10.64
N VAL A 111 -5.41 -17.25 9.79
CA VAL A 111 -4.49 -16.11 9.65
C VAL A 111 -4.95 -15.24 8.49
N LYS A 112 -5.13 -13.94 8.75
CA LYS A 112 -5.48 -12.97 7.71
C LYS A 112 -4.23 -12.32 7.10
N MET A 113 -4.33 -11.93 5.84
CA MET A 113 -3.27 -11.16 5.16
C MET A 113 -3.60 -9.67 5.19
N LEU A 114 -2.64 -8.87 5.63
CA LEU A 114 -2.61 -7.43 5.43
C LEU A 114 -1.47 -7.06 4.48
N THR A 115 -1.68 -6.05 3.64
CA THR A 115 -0.70 -5.62 2.63
C THR A 115 -0.37 -4.14 2.75
N TYR A 116 0.13 -3.52 1.68
CA TYR A 116 0.59 -2.14 1.65
C TYR A 116 0.21 -1.49 0.33
N ILE A 117 -0.25 -0.25 0.37
CA ILE A 117 -0.51 0.56 -0.81
C ILE A 117 -0.31 2.04 -0.47
N ASN A 118 0.11 2.83 -1.45
CA ASN A 118 0.20 4.27 -1.33
C ASN A 118 -0.21 4.94 -2.67
N PRO A 119 -0.35 6.28 -2.72
CA PRO A 119 -0.89 6.96 -3.90
C PRO A 119 0.12 7.18 -5.03
N PHE A 120 1.35 6.71 -4.86
CA PHE A 120 2.43 6.82 -5.82
C PHE A 120 2.56 5.56 -6.67
N LEU A 121 3.14 5.74 -7.84
CA LEU A 121 3.54 4.68 -8.77
C LEU A 121 4.99 4.91 -9.18
N VAL A 122 5.68 3.80 -9.41
CA VAL A 122 7.06 3.79 -9.91
C VAL A 122 7.07 3.14 -11.28
N ASP A 123 7.91 3.66 -12.18
CA ASP A 123 8.24 2.94 -13.40
C ASP A 123 9.10 1.72 -13.07
N VAL A 124 8.47 0.55 -13.11
CA VAL A 124 9.14 -0.73 -12.84
C VAL A 124 9.55 -1.48 -14.11
N SER A 125 9.35 -0.89 -15.30
CA SER A 125 9.70 -1.52 -16.58
C SER A 125 11.19 -1.83 -16.73
N GLY A 126 12.04 -1.08 -16.03
CA GLY A 126 13.49 -1.32 -15.97
C GLY A 126 13.94 -2.35 -14.93
N LEU A 127 13.03 -2.92 -14.14
CA LEU A 127 13.37 -3.97 -13.18
C LEU A 127 13.50 -5.34 -13.86
N GLU A 128 14.37 -6.18 -13.32
CA GLU A 128 14.60 -7.52 -13.84
C GLU A 128 13.30 -8.36 -13.80
N ASP A 129 12.99 -8.96 -14.95
CA ASP A 129 11.81 -9.81 -15.15
C ASP A 129 10.47 -9.10 -14.82
N ALA A 130 10.38 -7.77 -15.00
CA ALA A 130 9.17 -7.00 -14.69
C ALA A 130 7.88 -7.60 -15.27
N ASP A 131 7.91 -8.03 -16.55
CA ASP A 131 6.75 -8.65 -17.23
C ASP A 131 6.37 -10.04 -16.70
N LYS A 132 7.27 -10.70 -15.94
CA LYS A 132 7.00 -11.98 -15.28
C LYS A 132 6.60 -11.79 -13.81
N ARG A 133 7.06 -10.71 -13.19
CA ARG A 133 6.72 -10.34 -11.80
C ARG A 133 5.29 -9.86 -11.69
N TRP A 134 4.87 -8.95 -12.57
CA TRP A 134 3.58 -8.28 -12.49
C TRP A 134 2.78 -8.44 -13.78
N GLU A 135 1.47 -8.58 -13.63
CA GLU A 135 0.52 -8.59 -14.74
C GLU A 135 0.27 -7.17 -15.28
N HIS A 136 0.36 -6.18 -14.39
CA HIS A 136 0.10 -4.78 -14.72
C HIS A 136 1.29 -3.88 -14.39
N GLN A 137 1.69 -3.09 -15.37
CA GLN A 137 2.66 -1.99 -15.23
C GLN A 137 1.90 -0.68 -14.99
N TYR A 138 1.54 -0.39 -13.73
CA TYR A 138 0.56 0.66 -13.43
C TYR A 138 1.02 2.07 -13.74
N PHE A 139 2.31 2.37 -13.58
CA PHE A 139 2.86 3.67 -13.98
C PHE A 139 2.59 3.96 -15.46
N GLN A 140 2.88 3.01 -16.34
CA GLN A 140 2.69 3.18 -17.79
C GLN A 140 1.20 3.34 -18.14
N GLN A 141 0.33 2.51 -17.55
CA GLN A 141 -1.12 2.64 -17.75
C GLN A 141 -1.67 4.01 -17.29
N ALA A 142 -1.20 4.49 -16.13
CA ALA A 142 -1.61 5.79 -15.59
C ALA A 142 -1.06 6.94 -16.44
N LYS A 143 0.17 6.83 -16.95
CA LYS A 143 0.78 7.80 -17.87
C LYS A 143 -0.02 7.91 -19.17
N ASP A 144 -0.29 6.78 -19.82
CA ASP A 144 -1.00 6.74 -21.12
C ASP A 144 -2.45 7.24 -20.99
N ALA A 145 -3.07 7.05 -19.83
CA ALA A 145 -4.43 7.51 -19.55
C ALA A 145 -4.52 8.97 -19.05
N GLY A 146 -3.38 9.64 -18.81
CA GLY A 146 -3.34 11.00 -18.25
C GLY A 146 -3.86 11.08 -16.81
N PHE A 147 -3.51 10.10 -15.98
CA PHE A 147 -3.94 9.98 -14.58
C PHE A 147 -2.87 10.36 -13.55
N LEU A 148 -1.70 10.77 -14.00
CA LEU A 148 -0.59 11.20 -13.15
C LEU A 148 -0.66 12.71 -12.90
N VAL A 149 -0.16 13.16 -11.75
CA VAL A 149 0.11 14.58 -11.56
C VAL A 149 1.22 15.01 -12.52
N THR A 150 1.01 16.11 -13.23
CA THR A 150 1.95 16.63 -14.24
C THR A 150 2.47 18.02 -13.87
N LYS A 151 3.62 18.37 -14.44
CA LYS A 151 4.12 19.74 -14.50
C LYS A 151 3.33 20.56 -15.53
N GLU A 152 3.56 21.87 -15.60
CA GLU A 152 2.90 22.75 -16.58
C GLU A 152 3.14 22.33 -18.03
N ASN A 153 4.30 21.75 -18.33
CA ASN A 153 4.65 21.26 -19.67
C ASN A 153 3.97 19.93 -20.03
N GLY A 154 3.13 19.37 -19.15
CA GLY A 154 2.40 18.12 -19.35
C GLY A 154 3.17 16.85 -19.00
N GLU A 155 4.45 16.96 -18.63
CA GLU A 155 5.24 15.79 -18.21
C GLU A 155 4.89 15.34 -16.78
N PRO A 156 4.98 14.04 -16.45
CA PRO A 156 4.77 13.55 -15.10
C PRO A 156 5.66 14.25 -14.07
N PHE A 157 5.08 14.60 -12.92
CA PHE A 157 5.82 15.20 -11.81
C PHE A 157 6.50 14.09 -10.98
N PHE A 158 7.78 13.85 -11.25
CA PHE A 158 8.59 12.91 -10.49
C PHE A 158 9.07 13.50 -9.17
N ILE A 159 8.87 12.74 -8.09
CA ILE A 159 9.37 13.03 -6.74
C ILE A 159 10.49 12.04 -6.44
N ASN A 160 11.66 12.58 -6.09
CA ASN A 160 12.82 11.77 -5.76
C ASN A 160 12.66 11.14 -4.37
N GLN A 161 12.82 9.82 -4.29
CA GLN A 161 12.76 9.00 -3.07
C GLN A 161 14.16 8.47 -2.68
N GLY A 162 15.21 9.08 -3.23
CA GLY A 162 16.61 8.69 -3.12
C GLY A 162 17.21 8.27 -4.47
N PRO A 163 18.50 7.88 -4.49
CA PRO A 163 19.22 7.50 -5.70
C PRO A 163 18.51 6.39 -6.49
N GLY A 164 18.22 6.63 -7.77
CA GLY A 164 17.60 5.64 -8.66
C GLY A 164 16.16 5.26 -8.31
N PHE A 165 15.48 6.06 -7.48
CA PHE A 165 14.09 5.84 -7.11
C PHE A 165 13.32 7.15 -7.24
N ASP A 166 12.66 7.32 -8.38
CA ASP A 166 11.70 8.39 -8.62
C ASP A 166 10.29 7.81 -8.68
N ALA A 167 9.33 8.51 -8.07
CA ALA A 167 7.94 8.11 -8.01
C ALA A 167 7.02 9.24 -8.50
N VAL A 168 5.84 8.88 -9.00
CA VAL A 168 4.84 9.85 -9.48
C VAL A 168 3.51 9.60 -8.78
N MET A 169 2.86 10.67 -8.34
CA MET A 169 1.55 10.60 -7.69
C MET A 169 0.43 10.48 -8.72
N LEU A 170 -0.59 9.68 -8.42
CA LEU A 170 -1.86 9.73 -9.15
C LEU A 170 -2.58 11.07 -8.88
N ASP A 171 -3.11 11.69 -9.93
CA ASP A 171 -3.90 12.91 -9.82
C ASP A 171 -5.30 12.59 -9.30
N PHE A 172 -5.47 12.58 -7.97
CA PHE A 172 -6.77 12.34 -7.39
C PHE A 172 -7.79 13.47 -7.61
N TRP A 173 -7.45 14.61 -8.21
CA TRP A 173 -8.47 15.60 -8.59
C TRP A 173 -9.23 15.12 -9.82
N ASN A 174 -8.57 14.35 -10.69
CA ASN A 174 -9.20 13.64 -11.79
C ASN A 174 -10.10 12.49 -11.29
N PRO A 175 -11.43 12.53 -11.52
CA PRO A 175 -12.33 11.46 -11.11
C PRO A 175 -12.00 10.10 -11.74
N LYS A 176 -11.42 10.08 -12.94
CA LYS A 176 -11.03 8.83 -13.62
C LYS A 176 -9.81 8.19 -12.96
N ALA A 177 -8.85 8.99 -12.49
CA ALA A 177 -7.70 8.49 -11.73
C ALA A 177 -8.12 7.92 -10.36
N ARG A 178 -9.12 8.52 -9.70
CA ARG A 178 -9.72 7.94 -8.47
C ARG A 178 -10.36 6.57 -8.74
N GLU A 179 -11.12 6.42 -9.83
CA GLU A 179 -11.68 5.11 -10.18
C GLU A 179 -10.62 4.11 -10.63
N PHE A 180 -9.55 4.57 -11.30
CA PHE A 180 -8.38 3.75 -11.62
C PHE A 180 -7.72 3.20 -10.34
N TYR A 181 -7.46 4.04 -9.34
CA TYR A 181 -6.89 3.60 -8.07
C TYR A 181 -7.82 2.64 -7.31
N LYS A 182 -9.14 2.92 -7.27
CA LYS A 182 -10.11 1.99 -6.70
C LYS A 182 -10.13 0.66 -7.45
N ARG A 183 -9.95 0.66 -8.77
CA ARG A 183 -9.87 -0.56 -9.56
C ARG A 183 -8.66 -1.40 -9.18
N ILE A 184 -7.48 -0.80 -9.04
CA ILE A 184 -6.28 -1.46 -8.50
C ILE A 184 -6.59 -2.13 -7.16
N MET A 185 -7.20 -1.40 -6.22
CA MET A 185 -7.53 -1.96 -4.90
C MET A 185 -8.53 -3.11 -4.99
N ARG A 186 -9.57 -3.00 -5.83
CA ARG A 186 -10.56 -4.07 -6.01
C ARG A 186 -9.91 -5.32 -6.61
N GLU A 187 -9.17 -5.15 -7.71
CA GLU A 187 -8.60 -6.24 -8.49
C GLU A 187 -7.46 -6.93 -7.76
N ASN A 188 -6.53 -6.18 -7.16
CA ASN A 188 -5.28 -6.75 -6.65
C ASN A 188 -5.25 -6.94 -5.13
N MET A 189 -6.23 -6.39 -4.41
CA MET A 189 -6.27 -6.50 -2.95
C MET A 189 -7.55 -7.19 -2.48
N LEU A 190 -8.72 -6.62 -2.81
CA LEU A 190 -9.99 -7.14 -2.30
C LEU A 190 -10.34 -8.49 -2.92
N ASN A 191 -10.16 -8.67 -4.24
CA ASN A 191 -10.41 -9.95 -4.91
C ASN A 191 -9.43 -11.05 -4.46
N HIS A 192 -8.22 -10.68 -4.04
CA HIS A 192 -7.23 -11.60 -3.45
C HIS A 192 -7.41 -11.80 -1.94
N LYS A 193 -8.57 -11.39 -1.39
CA LYS A 193 -8.93 -11.54 0.04
C LYS A 193 -7.93 -10.89 1.00
N HIS A 194 -7.34 -9.76 0.65
CA HIS A 194 -6.58 -8.96 1.62
C HIS A 194 -7.57 -8.36 2.63
N TRP A 195 -7.35 -8.61 3.92
CA TRP A 195 -8.25 -8.19 5.00
C TRP A 195 -7.97 -6.79 5.54
N GLY A 196 -6.88 -6.18 5.08
CA GLY A 196 -6.49 -4.83 5.42
C GLY A 196 -5.18 -4.46 4.74
N TRP A 197 -4.77 -3.22 4.91
CA TRP A 197 -3.50 -2.74 4.39
C TRP A 197 -3.04 -1.53 5.18
N MET A 198 -1.74 -1.27 5.13
CA MET A 198 -1.22 0.05 5.44
C MET A 198 -1.52 0.97 4.26
N GLY A 199 -2.37 1.97 4.47
CA GLY A 199 -2.57 3.08 3.54
C GLY A 199 -1.57 4.18 3.87
N ASP A 200 -0.46 4.19 3.15
CA ASP A 200 0.69 5.05 3.45
C ASP A 200 0.71 6.31 2.57
N PHE A 201 1.51 7.29 3.00
CA PHE A 201 1.69 8.58 2.35
C PHE A 201 0.39 9.41 2.15
N GLY A 202 0.51 10.51 1.39
CA GLY A 202 -0.57 11.45 1.06
C GLY A 202 -0.24 12.90 1.44
N GLU A 203 0.81 13.10 2.22
CA GLU A 203 1.31 14.39 2.70
C GLU A 203 2.26 15.09 1.70
N TRP A 204 2.71 14.40 0.65
CA TRP A 204 3.66 14.89 -0.37
C TRP A 204 3.00 15.24 -1.71
N TYR A 205 1.80 15.84 -1.69
CA TYR A 205 1.19 16.27 -2.94
C TYR A 205 2.09 17.30 -3.63
N PRO A 206 2.59 17.04 -4.86
CA PRO A 206 3.49 17.96 -5.52
C PRO A 206 2.70 19.21 -5.92
N ILE A 207 3.23 20.37 -5.58
CA ILE A 207 2.68 21.66 -6.00
C ILE A 207 3.54 22.11 -7.18
N PRO A 208 3.02 22.02 -8.43
CA PRO A 208 3.70 22.65 -9.56
C PRO A 208 3.92 24.12 -9.19
N ASP A 209 5.16 24.61 -9.32
CA ASP A 209 5.65 25.98 -9.02
C ASP A 209 6.26 26.23 -7.63
N LEU A 210 6.28 25.24 -6.72
CA LEU A 210 7.19 25.26 -5.58
C LEU A 210 8.34 24.29 -5.84
N ASP A 211 9.53 24.84 -6.15
CA ASP A 211 10.78 24.10 -6.01
C ASP A 211 10.95 23.75 -4.51
N MET A 212 10.59 22.52 -4.14
CA MET A 212 10.91 21.93 -2.84
C MET A 212 12.03 20.91 -2.99
#